data_AF-G9KBN3-F1
#
_entry.id   AF-G9KBN3-F1
#
_cell.length_a   1.000
_cell.length_b   1.000
_cell.length_c   1.000
_cell.angle_alpha   90.00
_cell.angle_beta   90.00
_cell.angle_gamma   90.00
#
_symmetry.space_group_name_H-M   'P 1'
#
loop_
_entity.id
_entity.type
_entity.pdbx_description
1 polymer ?
#
loop_
_entity_poly.entity_id
_entity_poly.type
_entity_poly.pdbx_seq_one_letter_code
_entity_poly.pdbx_strand_id
1 'polypeptide(L)'
;ENLEYCAMVIGIPNVGKSSLINALRRQHLGKGKATRVGGEPGITRAVMSRIQVCDRPLMFLLDTPGVLSPRIESVEMGLKLALCGTVLDHLVGEETLADYLLYTLNRHRLFGYVQHYGLD
;
A
#
# COMPACT_ATOMS: atom_id res chain seq x y z
N GLU A 1 4.56 -36.83 -3.46
CA GLU A 1 5.11 -35.90 -2.46
C GLU A 1 4.06 -34.84 -2.16
N ASN A 2 3.83 -34.49 -0.89
CA ASN A 2 2.99 -33.35 -0.56
C ASN A 2 3.81 -32.08 -0.79
N LEU A 3 3.63 -31.45 -1.95
CA LEU A 3 4.33 -30.22 -2.30
C LEU A 3 3.79 -29.06 -1.47
N GLU A 4 4.69 -28.43 -0.72
CA GLU A 4 4.44 -27.18 0.01
C GLU A 4 5.05 -26.02 -0.78
N TYR A 5 4.25 -24.96 -0.98
CA TYR A 5 4.72 -23.74 -1.64
C TYR A 5 4.79 -22.58 -0.67
N CYS A 6 5.86 -21.80 -0.77
CA CYS A 6 6.02 -20.57 -0.01
C CYS A 6 6.50 -19.47 -0.93
N ALA A 7 5.77 -18.35 -0.94
CA ALA A 7 6.13 -17.16 -1.70
C ALA A 7 6.22 -15.94 -0.77
N MET A 8 6.98 -14.94 -1.21
CA MET A 8 7.12 -13.67 -0.50
C MET A 8 6.46 -12.57 -1.32
N VAL A 9 5.68 -11.72 -0.66
CA VAL A 9 5.02 -10.57 -1.29
C VAL A 9 5.84 -9.32 -1.02
N ILE A 10 6.44 -8.75 -2.06
CA ILE A 10 7.29 -7.55 -1.97
C ILE A 10 6.65 -6.34 -2.67
N GLY A 11 7.05 -5.13 -2.28
CA GLY A 11 6.59 -3.88 -2.87
C GLY A 11 6.71 -2.69 -1.93
N ILE A 12 6.51 -1.47 -2.43
CA ILE A 12 6.62 -0.23 -1.66
C ILE A 12 5.56 -0.18 -0.52
N PRO A 13 5.71 0.71 0.49
CA PRO A 13 4.69 0.91 1.51
C PRO A 13 3.29 1.17 0.93
N ASN A 14 2.24 0.74 1.65
CA ASN A 14 0.84 1.02 1.35
C ASN A 14 0.24 0.56 0.00
N VAL A 15 0.98 -0.19 -0.84
CA VAL A 15 0.42 -0.81 -2.07
C VAL A 15 -0.57 -1.96 -1.84
N GLY A 16 -0.90 -2.29 -0.60
CA GLY A 16 -1.90 -3.32 -0.29
C GLY A 16 -1.38 -4.76 -0.18
N LYS A 17 -0.07 -4.97 0.05
CA LYS A 17 0.53 -6.32 0.26
C LYS A 17 -0.23 -7.14 1.32
N SER A 18 -0.40 -6.59 2.51
CA SER A 18 -1.10 -7.23 3.63
C SER A 18 -2.59 -7.44 3.33
N SER A 19 -3.21 -6.54 2.56
CA SER A 19 -4.59 -6.68 2.10
C SER A 19 -4.75 -7.85 1.14
N LEU A 20 -3.82 -8.02 0.19
CA LEU A 20 -3.79 -9.15 -0.73
C LEU A 20 -3.66 -10.49 0.01
N ILE A 21 -2.73 -10.58 0.96
CA ILE A 21 -2.53 -11.80 1.77
C ILE A 21 -3.81 -12.15 2.55
N ASN A 22 -4.41 -11.17 3.22
CA ASN A 22 -5.66 -11.36 3.95
C ASN A 22 -6.85 -11.72 3.03
N ALA A 23 -6.88 -11.19 1.80
CA ALA A 23 -7.90 -11.56 0.81
C ALA A 23 -7.76 -13.01 0.37
N LEU A 24 -6.55 -13.45 0.01
CA LEU A 24 -6.27 -14.83 -0.39
C LEU A 24 -6.59 -15.82 0.74
N ARG A 25 -6.21 -15.49 1.97
CA ARG A 25 -6.53 -16.30 3.16
C ARG A 25 -8.03 -16.44 3.38
N ARG A 26 -8.79 -15.35 3.23
CA ARG A 26 -10.26 -15.40 3.34
C ARG A 26 -10.88 -16.24 2.23
N GLN A 27 -10.42 -16.04 1.00
CA GLN A 27 -11.00 -16.71 -0.18
C GLN A 27 -10.79 -18.22 -0.16
N HIS A 28 -9.59 -18.71 0.17
CA HIS A 28 -9.28 -20.13 0.05
C HIS A 28 -9.37 -20.90 1.38
N LEU A 29 -9.30 -20.22 2.53
CA LEU A 29 -9.38 -20.87 3.85
C LEU A 29 -10.62 -20.47 4.66
N GLY A 30 -11.36 -19.44 4.25
CA GLY A 30 -12.48 -18.90 5.04
C GLY A 30 -12.06 -18.28 6.38
N LYS A 31 -10.76 -18.08 6.62
CA LYS A 31 -10.22 -17.58 7.90
C LYS A 31 -10.10 -16.06 7.89
N GLY A 32 -10.18 -15.43 9.06
CA GLY A 32 -10.11 -13.97 9.25
C GLY A 32 -8.78 -13.30 8.85
N LYS A 33 -8.53 -12.08 9.34
CA LYS A 33 -7.26 -11.38 9.07
C LYS A 33 -6.10 -12.03 9.85
N ALA A 34 -4.99 -12.28 9.18
CA ALA A 34 -3.75 -12.78 9.80
C ALA A 34 -2.68 -11.70 9.94
N THR A 35 -2.70 -10.70 9.06
CA THR A 35 -1.79 -9.54 9.09
C THR A 35 -2.58 -8.25 9.34
N ARG A 36 -1.93 -7.28 10.00
CA ARG A 36 -2.52 -5.96 10.27
C ARG A 36 -2.52 -5.13 8.98
N VAL A 37 -3.57 -4.33 8.79
CA VAL A 37 -3.71 -3.43 7.65
C VAL A 37 -4.06 -2.05 8.19
N GLY A 38 -3.38 -1.02 7.69
CA GLY A 38 -3.72 0.38 7.90
C GLY A 38 -3.00 1.27 6.89
N GLY A 39 -3.34 2.57 6.89
CA GLY A 39 -2.82 3.55 5.94
C GLY A 39 -1.50 4.20 6.32
N GLU A 40 -0.99 3.98 7.55
CA GLU A 40 0.29 4.54 7.96
C GLU A 40 1.47 3.73 7.37
N PRO A 41 2.44 4.39 6.72
CA PRO A 41 3.69 3.75 6.34
C PRO A 41 4.36 3.04 7.53
N GLY A 42 4.83 1.81 7.31
CA GLY A 42 5.59 1.07 8.32
C GLY A 42 4.75 0.28 9.32
N ILE A 43 3.45 0.07 9.10
CA ILE A 43 2.62 -0.84 9.94
C ILE A 43 3.18 -2.26 9.98
N THR A 44 3.65 -2.77 8.85
CA THR A 44 4.40 -4.03 8.80
C THR A 44 5.85 -3.72 9.18
N ARG A 45 6.18 -3.86 10.47
CA ARG A 45 7.48 -3.47 11.05
C ARG A 45 8.57 -4.55 10.94
N ALA A 46 8.19 -5.79 10.64
CA ALA A 46 9.09 -6.92 10.43
C ALA A 46 8.47 -7.89 9.43
N VAL A 47 9.31 -8.72 8.79
CA VAL A 47 8.81 -9.85 8.00
C VAL A 47 8.01 -10.75 8.93
N MET A 48 6.70 -10.86 8.69
CA MET A 48 5.82 -11.64 9.54
C MET A 48 5.97 -13.14 9.26
N SER A 49 5.50 -13.96 10.20
CA SER A 49 5.49 -15.42 10.10
C SER A 49 4.77 -15.89 8.81
N ARG A 50 5.09 -17.11 8.36
CA ARG A 50 4.44 -17.77 7.21
C ARG A 50 2.93 -17.81 7.42
N ILE A 51 2.18 -17.02 6.63
CA ILE A 51 0.72 -16.99 6.67
C ILE A 51 0.22 -18.03 5.68
N GLN A 52 -0.43 -19.08 6.18
CA GLN A 52 -1.10 -20.03 5.30
C GLN A 52 -2.25 -19.32 4.57
N VAL A 53 -2.28 -19.45 3.24
CA VAL A 53 -3.31 -18.87 2.38
C VAL A 53 -4.08 -19.90 1.58
N CYS A 54 -3.60 -21.14 1.46
CA CYS A 54 -4.30 -22.24 0.79
C CYS A 54 -3.98 -23.58 1.48
N ASP A 55 -4.92 -24.52 1.48
CA ASP A 55 -4.77 -25.87 2.03
C ASP A 55 -4.43 -26.89 0.94
N ARG A 56 -4.93 -26.72 -0.28
CA ARG A 56 -4.63 -27.57 -1.45
C ARG A 56 -4.45 -26.76 -2.74
N PRO A 57 -3.22 -26.65 -3.28
CA PRO A 57 -1.98 -27.11 -2.66
C PRO A 57 -1.69 -26.34 -1.36
N LEU A 58 -0.88 -26.90 -0.47
CA LEU A 58 -0.50 -26.21 0.77
C LEU A 58 0.37 -25.00 0.41
N MET A 59 -0.15 -23.79 0.65
CA MET A 59 0.53 -22.54 0.29
C MET A 59 0.64 -21.57 1.45
N PHE A 60 1.81 -20.95 1.56
CA PHE A 60 2.13 -19.91 2.53
C PHE A 60 2.61 -18.64 1.83
N LEU A 61 2.23 -17.48 2.37
CA LEU A 61 2.76 -16.18 1.99
C LEU A 61 3.50 -15.53 3.16
N LEU A 62 4.64 -14.92 2.85
CA LEU A 62 5.37 -14.05 3.77
C LEU A 62 4.98 -12.59 3.49
N ASP A 63 4.48 -11.91 4.53
CA ASP A 63 4.23 -10.47 4.49
C ASP A 63 5.51 -9.71 4.87
N THR A 64 5.93 -8.78 4.03
CA THR A 64 7.14 -7.98 4.24
C THR A 64 6.81 -6.52 4.52
N PRO A 65 7.67 -5.81 5.26
CA PRO A 65 7.64 -4.35 5.27
C PRO A 65 7.63 -3.79 3.85
N GLY A 66 7.02 -2.62 3.67
CA GLY A 66 7.13 -1.90 2.41
C GLY A 66 8.56 -1.45 2.19
N VAL A 67 9.13 -1.76 1.02
CA VAL A 67 10.50 -1.37 0.67
C VAL A 67 10.43 -0.29 -0.41
N LEU A 68 10.85 0.92 -0.07
CA LEU A 68 11.01 2.02 -1.01
C LEU A 68 12.51 2.19 -1.34
N SER A 69 12.82 2.56 -2.58
CA SER A 69 14.19 2.93 -2.95
C SER A 69 14.69 4.06 -2.05
N PRO A 70 15.94 4.01 -1.55
CA PRO A 70 16.52 5.11 -0.78
C PRO A 70 16.79 6.36 -1.64
N ARG A 71 16.78 6.23 -2.97
CA ARG A 71 16.89 7.33 -3.92
C ARG A 71 15.56 7.57 -4.60
N ILE A 72 15.00 8.74 -4.34
CA ILE A 72 13.89 9.31 -5.12
C ILE A 72 14.53 10.10 -6.26
N GLU A 73 14.18 9.75 -7.50
CA GLU A 73 14.86 10.26 -8.70
C GLU A 73 14.48 11.71 -9.04
N SER A 74 13.30 12.17 -8.60
CA SER A 74 12.84 13.54 -8.81
C SER A 74 11.88 14.01 -7.72
N VAL A 75 11.79 15.33 -7.54
CA VAL A 75 10.83 15.95 -6.62
C VAL A 75 9.39 15.55 -6.98
N GLU A 76 9.05 15.51 -8.26
CA GLU A 76 7.72 15.10 -8.73
C GLU A 76 7.40 13.64 -8.33
N MET A 77 8.38 12.73 -8.42
CA MET A 77 8.21 11.35 -7.97
C MET A 77 7.96 11.29 -6.46
N GLY A 78 8.69 12.08 -5.67
CA GLY A 78 8.49 12.18 -4.22
C GLY A 78 7.09 12.68 -3.86
N LEU A 79 6.61 13.73 -4.53
CA LEU A 79 5.27 14.29 -4.33
C LEU A 79 4.18 13.25 -4.65
N LYS A 80 4.30 12.51 -5.75
CA LYS A 80 3.37 11.41 -6.11
C LYS A 80 3.39 10.29 -5.06
N LEU A 81 4.56 9.88 -4.60
CA LEU A 81 4.71 8.83 -3.59
C LEU A 81 4.08 9.24 -2.26
N ALA A 82 4.26 10.49 -1.84
CA ALA A 82 3.64 11.04 -0.65
C ALA A 82 2.11 11.13 -0.78
N LEU A 83 1.57 11.63 -1.91
CA LEU A 83 0.13 11.63 -2.16
C LEU A 83 -0.50 10.23 -2.14
N CYS A 84 0.24 9.20 -2.55
CA CYS A 84 -0.18 7.79 -2.44
C CYS A 84 0.01 7.20 -1.02
N GLY A 85 0.36 8.02 -0.04
CA GLY A 85 0.67 7.61 1.32
C GLY A 85 1.87 6.69 1.43
N THR A 86 2.77 6.64 0.46
CA THR A 86 3.96 5.74 0.51
C THR A 86 5.07 6.33 1.39
N VAL A 87 5.11 7.66 1.47
CA VAL A 87 6.00 8.47 2.32
C VAL A 87 5.11 9.26 3.29
N LEU A 88 5.63 9.59 4.47
CA LEU A 88 4.88 10.38 5.45
C LEU A 88 4.72 11.83 4.98
N ASP A 89 3.49 12.33 4.97
CA ASP A 89 3.13 13.65 4.41
C ASP A 89 3.92 14.81 5.02
N HIS A 90 4.10 14.80 6.34
CA HIS A 90 4.85 15.83 7.07
C HIS A 90 6.34 15.92 6.68
N LEU A 91 6.93 14.86 6.08
CA LEU A 91 8.31 14.91 5.58
C LEU A 91 8.43 15.74 4.29
N VAL A 92 7.33 15.89 3.55
CA VAL A 92 7.28 16.65 2.29
C VAL A 92 6.66 18.03 2.50
N GLY A 93 5.72 18.15 3.43
CA GLY A 93 4.97 19.36 3.73
C GLY A 93 3.55 19.28 3.20
N GLU A 94 2.57 19.33 4.11
CA GLU A 94 1.15 19.12 3.78
C GLU A 94 0.61 20.18 2.81
N GLU A 95 1.00 21.45 2.97
CA GLU A 95 0.62 22.54 2.05
C GLU A 95 1.15 22.29 0.63
N THR A 96 2.43 21.90 0.50
CA THR A 96 3.04 21.57 -0.79
C THR A 96 2.34 20.40 -1.47
N LEU A 97 1.94 19.38 -0.70
CA LEU A 97 1.21 18.23 -1.22
C LEU A 97 -0.20 18.63 -1.69
N ALA A 98 -0.91 19.45 -0.91
CA ALA A 98 -2.22 19.96 -1.27
C ALA A 98 -2.17 20.80 -2.55
N ASP A 99 -1.20 21.72 -2.65
CA ASP A 99 -1.00 22.54 -3.86
C ASP A 99 -0.67 21.68 -5.08
N TYR A 100 0.25 20.71 -4.93
CA TYR A 100 0.60 19.79 -6.02
C TYR A 100 -0.59 18.93 -6.48
N LEU A 101 -1.42 18.45 -5.54
CA LEU A 101 -2.64 17.71 -5.85
C LEU A 101 -3.63 18.59 -6.63
N LEU A 102 -3.87 19.81 -6.15
CA LEU A 102 -4.77 20.76 -6.80
C LEU A 102 -4.28 21.13 -8.21
N TYR A 103 -3.00 21.45 -8.35
CA TYR A 103 -2.34 21.68 -9.64
C TYR A 103 -2.55 20.50 -10.59
N THR A 104 -2.34 19.27 -10.10
CA THR A 104 -2.48 18.06 -10.91
C THR A 104 -3.94 17.85 -11.35
N LEU A 105 -4.90 17.95 -10.44
CA LEU A 105 -6.33 17.81 -10.75
C LEU A 105 -6.78 18.85 -11.79
N ASN A 106 -6.42 20.12 -11.61
CA ASN A 106 -6.76 21.20 -12.52
C ASN A 106 -6.14 21.03 -13.90
N ARG A 107 -4.86 20.63 -13.96
CA ARG A 107 -4.16 20.32 -15.22
C ARG A 107 -4.86 19.21 -16.00
N HIS A 108 -5.46 18.24 -15.31
CA HIS A 108 -6.24 17.16 -15.92
C HIS A 108 -7.73 17.47 -16.10
N ARG A 109 -8.17 18.69 -15.81
CA ARG A 109 -9.59 19.11 -15.85
C ARG A 109 -10.50 18.27 -14.95
N LEU A 110 -9.97 17.78 -13.83
CA LEU A 110 -10.69 16.99 -12.84
C LEU A 110 -11.21 17.90 -11.72
N PHE A 111 -12.36 18.52 -11.95
CA PHE A 111 -12.94 19.51 -11.02
C PHE A 111 -13.94 18.93 -10.01
N GLY A 112 -14.01 17.60 -9.86
CA GLY A 112 -14.94 16.97 -8.91
C GLY A 112 -14.75 17.43 -7.46
N TYR A 113 -13.56 17.92 -7.11
CA TYR A 113 -13.29 18.50 -5.79
C TYR A 113 -14.09 19.79 -5.53
N VAL A 114 -14.42 20.57 -6.56
CA VAL A 114 -15.19 21.82 -6.42
C VAL A 114 -16.58 21.49 -5.86
N GLN A 115 -17.26 20.50 -6.44
CA GLN A 115 -18.53 20.00 -5.95
C GLN A 115 -18.40 19.33 -4.59
N HIS A 116 -17.36 18.51 -4.39
CA HIS A 116 -17.14 17.80 -3.12
C HIS A 116 -17.01 18.77 -1.93
N TYR A 117 -16.35 19.91 -2.13
CA TYR A 117 -16.13 20.92 -1.10
C TYR A 117 -17.13 22.09 -1.16
N GLY A 118 -18.07 22.11 -2.11
CA GLY A 118 -19.07 23.17 -2.25
C GLY A 118 -18.47 24.54 -2.59
N LEU A 119 -17.52 24.58 -3.52
CA LEU A 119 -16.79 25.79 -3.93
C LEU A 119 -17.38 26.50 -5.16
N ASP A 120 -18.59 26.10 -5.57
CA ASP A 120 -19.34 26.69 -6.69
C ASP A 120 -19.97 28.05 -6.33
#